data_AF-A0A9Q3H294-F1
#
_entry.id   AF-A0A9Q3H294-F1
#
_cell.length_a   1.000
_cell.length_b   1.000
_cell.length_c   1.000
_cell.angle_alpha   90.00
_cell.angle_beta   90.00
_cell.angle_gamma   90.00
#
_symmetry.space_group_name_H-M   'P 1'
#
loop_
_entity.id
_entity.type
_entity.pdbx_description
1 polymer ?
#
loop_
_entity_poly.entity_id
_entity_poly.type
_entity_poly.pdbx_seq_one_letter_code
_entity_poly.pdbx_strand_id
1 'polypeptide(L)'
;MNRRWGAVTPERRYKPSSITQLFTKIQQEGGIINMTQYKKLIGEYESIINYLKRYQYIQRDINHSQEIFASLSSSAQEYISKEMIKDKGMVQDLDCGYIISRLEILKLYIAKDLEAKVLIQQKKSSQAKSQEKKTMFEEESWEEVLKKIKDITQKIKNPHPQEN
;
A
#
# COMPACT_ATOMS: atom_id res chain seq x y z
N MET A 1 9.26 -19.69 54.54
CA MET A 1 8.87 -18.67 53.55
C MET A 1 10.11 -18.26 52.76
N ASN A 2 10.37 -18.89 51.60
CA ASN A 2 11.57 -18.60 50.81
C ASN A 2 11.26 -17.52 49.77
N ARG A 3 11.66 -16.27 50.05
CA ARG A 3 11.83 -15.25 49.00
C ARG A 3 13.06 -15.63 48.18
N ARG A 4 12.87 -15.99 46.90
CA ARG A 4 13.97 -16.25 45.96
C ARG A 4 14.61 -14.90 45.60
N TRP A 5 15.71 -14.56 46.28
CA TRP A 5 16.61 -13.51 45.83
C TRP A 5 17.25 -13.98 44.52
N GLY A 6 17.15 -13.19 43.45
CA GLY A 6 17.69 -13.52 42.13
C GLY A 6 16.68 -13.95 41.06
N ALA A 7 15.39 -13.59 41.17
CA ALA A 7 14.51 -13.67 40.01
C ALA A 7 15.04 -12.75 38.91
N VAL A 8 15.51 -13.34 37.80
CA VAL A 8 15.77 -12.61 36.56
C VAL A 8 14.50 -11.84 36.27
N THR A 9 14.59 -10.50 36.25
CA THR A 9 13.44 -9.67 35.87
C THR A 9 12.95 -10.20 34.53
N PRO A 10 11.68 -10.63 34.41
CA PRO A 10 11.20 -11.24 33.18
C PRO A 10 11.54 -10.31 32.01
N GLU A 11 12.08 -10.90 30.94
CA GLU A 11 12.58 -10.13 29.81
C GLU A 11 11.46 -9.22 29.29
N ARG A 12 11.72 -7.91 29.31
CA ARG A 12 10.74 -6.90 28.95
C ARG A 12 10.42 -7.04 27.47
N ARG A 13 9.13 -7.07 27.12
CA ARG A 13 8.68 -7.23 25.73
C ARG A 13 9.19 -6.12 24.80
N TYR A 14 9.21 -4.87 25.29
CA TYR A 14 9.75 -3.73 24.56
C TYR A 14 10.61 -2.86 25.46
N LYS A 15 11.60 -2.19 24.84
CA LYS A 15 12.50 -1.21 25.46
C LYS A 15 12.25 0.17 24.82
N PRO A 16 12.69 1.29 25.42
CA PRO A 16 12.61 2.60 24.77
C PRO A 16 13.29 2.62 23.39
N SER A 17 14.38 1.87 23.22
CA SER A 17 15.07 1.68 21.95
C SER A 17 14.30 0.87 20.91
N SER A 18 13.18 0.22 21.28
CA SER A 18 12.40 -0.58 20.33
C SER A 18 11.72 0.28 19.27
N ILE A 19 11.42 1.54 19.56
CA ILE A 19 10.85 2.48 18.58
C ILE A 19 11.88 2.82 17.50
N THR A 20 13.09 3.19 17.90
CA THR A 20 14.16 3.53 16.94
C THR A 20 14.54 2.32 16.11
N GLN A 21 14.65 1.14 16.72
CA GLN A 21 14.89 -0.12 16.01
C GLN A 21 13.80 -0.44 14.98
N LEU A 22 12.52 -0.18 15.30
CA LEU A 22 11.41 -0.38 14.36
C LEU A 22 11.60 0.48 13.10
N PHE A 23 11.90 1.77 13.26
CA PHE A 23 12.10 2.67 12.13
C PHE A 23 13.34 2.34 11.31
N THR A 24 14.46 2.06 11.98
CA THR A 24 15.71 1.66 11.29
C THR A 24 15.50 0.41 10.46
N LYS A 25 14.77 -0.59 10.98
CA LYS A 25 14.47 -1.83 10.24
C LYS A 25 13.69 -1.54 8.96
N ILE A 26 12.66 -0.70 9.03
CA ILE A 26 11.83 -0.37 7.87
C ILE A 26 12.62 0.44 6.83
N GLN A 27 13.49 1.35 7.28
CA GLN A 27 14.38 2.07 6.38
C GLN A 27 15.35 1.13 5.66
N GLN A 28 15.89 0.12 6.36
CA GLN A 28 16.72 -0.92 5.75
C GLN A 28 15.96 -1.79 4.74
N GLU A 29 14.66 -2.01 4.95
CA GLU A 29 13.78 -2.75 4.03
C GLU A 29 13.36 -1.91 2.79
N GLY A 30 13.86 -0.69 2.64
CA GLY A 30 13.56 0.20 1.50
C GLY A 30 12.35 1.13 1.72
N GLY A 31 11.85 1.21 2.96
CA GLY A 31 10.75 2.07 3.36
C GLY A 31 9.37 1.50 3.03
N ILE A 32 8.34 2.23 3.44
CA ILE A 32 6.94 1.82 3.25
C ILE A 32 6.51 2.11 1.81
N ILE A 33 6.09 1.06 1.12
CA ILE A 33 5.60 1.14 -0.26
C ILE A 33 4.10 0.81 -0.33
N ASN A 34 3.66 -0.13 0.50
CA ASN A 34 2.32 -0.71 0.43
C ASN A 34 1.48 -0.50 1.69
N MET A 35 0.15 -0.53 1.53
CA MET A 35 -0.81 -0.42 2.64
C MET A 35 -0.61 -1.50 3.72
N THR A 36 -0.24 -2.73 3.33
CA THR A 36 0.02 -3.82 4.29
C THR A 36 1.23 -3.53 5.18
N GLN A 37 2.32 -3.02 4.59
CA GLN A 37 3.52 -2.63 5.33
C GLN A 37 3.21 -1.47 6.29
N TYR A 38 2.44 -0.49 5.81
CA TYR A 38 2.01 0.64 6.61
C TYR A 38 1.18 0.22 7.84
N LYS A 39 0.15 -0.62 7.63
CA LYS A 39 -0.68 -1.15 8.73
C LYS A 39 0.13 -1.94 9.75
N LYS A 40 1.10 -2.74 9.28
CA LYS A 40 2.01 -3.48 10.16
C LYS A 40 2.87 -2.54 11.00
N LEU A 41 3.48 -1.52 10.38
CA LEU A 41 4.27 -0.52 11.11
C LEU A 41 3.43 0.17 12.17
N ILE A 42 2.24 0.69 11.82
CA ILE A 42 1.40 1.42 12.76
C ILE A 42 0.95 0.52 13.92
N GLY A 43 0.57 -0.72 13.63
CA GLY A 43 0.21 -1.69 14.67
C GLY A 43 1.36 -2.02 15.63
N GLU A 44 2.57 -2.24 15.11
CA GLU A 44 3.76 -2.47 15.93
C GLU A 44 4.14 -1.23 16.74
N TYR A 45 4.13 -0.05 16.12
CA TYR A 45 4.40 1.23 16.76
C TYR A 45 3.41 1.50 17.90
N GLU A 46 2.11 1.34 17.67
CA GLU A 46 1.07 1.55 18.70
C GLU A 46 1.18 0.52 19.83
N SER A 47 1.51 -0.74 19.51
CA SER A 47 1.79 -1.77 20.51
C SER A 47 2.98 -1.38 21.41
N ILE A 48 4.07 -0.91 20.82
CA ILE A 48 5.27 -0.47 21.54
C ILE A 48 4.93 0.75 22.42
N ILE A 49 4.29 1.78 21.87
CA ILE A 49 3.93 2.99 22.61
C ILE A 49 2.99 2.65 23.77
N ASN A 50 1.96 1.84 23.55
CA ASN A 50 1.02 1.43 24.58
C ASN A 50 1.72 0.66 25.71
N TYR A 51 2.66 -0.22 25.36
CA TYR A 51 3.49 -0.90 26.36
C TYR A 51 4.35 0.10 27.14
N LEU A 52 5.06 0.98 26.47
CA LEU A 52 5.95 1.94 27.12
C LEU A 52 5.20 2.91 28.04
N LYS A 53 4.00 3.35 27.64
CA LYS A 53 3.09 4.15 28.49
C LYS A 53 2.61 3.35 29.70
N ARG A 54 2.12 2.11 29.49
CA ARG A 54 1.61 1.25 30.59
C ARG A 54 2.64 1.02 31.69
N TYR A 55 3.90 0.83 31.30
CA TYR A 55 5.01 0.61 32.24
C TYR A 55 5.77 1.90 32.59
N GLN A 56 5.22 3.07 32.26
CA GLN A 56 5.76 4.39 32.61
C GLN A 56 7.20 4.66 32.14
N TYR A 57 7.65 3.99 31.07
CA TYR A 57 8.94 4.27 30.44
C TYR A 57 8.93 5.61 29.69
N ILE A 58 7.75 6.06 29.29
CA ILE A 58 7.53 7.35 28.64
C ILE A 58 6.49 8.10 29.46
N GLN A 59 6.84 9.31 29.91
CA GLN A 59 5.98 10.15 30.75
C GLN A 59 5.28 11.28 29.97
N ARG A 60 5.72 11.58 28.75
CA ARG A 60 5.13 12.60 27.86
C ARG A 60 4.75 11.98 26.53
N ASP A 61 3.74 12.52 25.87
CA ASP A 61 3.45 12.15 24.49
C ASP A 61 4.57 12.65 23.58
N ILE A 62 5.48 11.74 23.24
CA ILE A 62 6.56 11.99 22.27
C ILE A 62 5.93 11.96 20.87
N ASN A 63 6.16 13.01 20.09
CA ASN A 63 5.68 13.09 18.73
C ASN A 63 6.67 12.40 17.78
N HIS A 64 6.31 11.21 17.32
CA HIS A 64 7.11 10.43 16.38
C HIS A 64 6.74 10.67 14.91
N SER A 65 6.15 11.83 14.59
CA SER A 65 5.72 12.16 13.22
C SER A 65 6.88 12.17 12.23
N GLN A 66 8.01 12.75 12.60
CA GLN A 66 9.18 12.87 11.73
C GLN A 66 9.79 11.49 11.42
N GLU A 67 9.90 10.60 12.41
CA GLU A 67 10.50 9.28 12.18
C GLU A 67 9.57 8.40 11.33
N ILE A 68 8.25 8.50 11.53
CA ILE A 68 7.27 7.83 10.67
C ILE A 68 7.37 8.35 9.24
N PHE A 69 7.48 9.66 9.05
CA PHE A 69 7.68 10.24 7.72
C PHE A 69 8.99 9.79 7.07
N ALA A 70 10.09 9.78 7.83
CA ALA A 70 11.40 9.32 7.37
C ALA A 70 11.44 7.82 7.04
N SER A 71 10.48 7.03 7.51
CA SER A 71 10.35 5.60 7.18
C SER A 71 9.61 5.32 5.88
N LEU A 72 8.98 6.34 5.28
CA LEU A 72 8.30 6.24 3.99
C LEU A 72 9.32 6.14 2.84
N SER A 73 8.90 5.59 1.70
CA SER A 73 9.71 5.65 0.48
C SER A 73 9.87 7.09 -0.01
N SER A 74 10.96 7.39 -0.73
CA SER A 74 11.24 8.74 -1.26
C SER A 74 10.08 9.29 -2.09
N SER A 75 9.49 8.46 -2.96
CA SER A 75 8.34 8.86 -3.77
C SER A 75 7.09 9.19 -2.95
N ALA A 76 6.86 8.47 -1.85
CA ALA A 76 5.77 8.78 -0.93
C ALA A 76 6.05 10.07 -0.13
N GLN A 77 7.29 10.28 0.31
CA GLN A 77 7.70 11.49 1.01
C GLN A 77 7.47 12.75 0.17
N GLU A 78 7.85 12.73 -1.12
CA GLU A 78 7.64 13.85 -2.03
C GLU A 78 6.17 14.16 -2.24
N TYR A 79 5.35 13.14 -2.53
CA TYR A 79 3.92 13.31 -2.76
C TYR A 79 3.21 13.86 -1.52
N ILE A 80 3.48 13.26 -0.35
CA ILE A 80 2.87 13.66 0.91
C ILE A 80 3.31 15.06 1.30
N SER A 81 4.59 15.41 1.15
CA SER A 81 5.07 16.77 1.42
C SER A 81 4.35 17.81 0.55
N LYS A 82 4.21 17.52 -0.75
CA LYS A 82 3.54 18.43 -1.68
C LYS A 82 2.08 18.65 -1.31
N GLU A 83 1.35 17.58 -1.01
CA GLU A 83 -0.06 17.67 -0.59
C GLU A 83 -0.21 18.37 0.76
N MET A 84 0.67 18.06 1.74
CA MET A 84 0.62 18.70 3.05
C MET A 84 0.98 20.19 3.01
N ILE A 85 1.94 20.60 2.18
CA ILE A 85 2.28 22.03 1.99
C ILE A 85 1.09 22.76 1.35
N LYS A 86 0.48 22.17 0.32
CA LYS A 86 -0.69 22.73 -0.36
C LYS A 86 -1.84 22.98 0.61
N ASP A 87 -2.08 22.06 1.52
CA ASP A 87 -3.17 22.13 2.49
C ASP A 87 -2.78 22.91 3.77
N LYS A 88 -1.60 23.54 3.82
CA LYS A 88 -1.03 24.20 5.01
C LYS A 88 -0.97 23.29 6.25
N GLY A 89 -0.83 21.99 6.03
CA GLY A 89 -0.76 20.96 7.06
C GLY A 89 0.62 20.81 7.71
N MET A 90 1.64 21.51 7.20
CA MET A 90 2.96 21.63 7.82
C MET A 90 3.11 23.03 8.45
N VAL A 91 3.67 23.08 9.65
CA VAL A 91 4.04 24.34 10.28
C VAL A 91 5.39 24.75 9.73
N GLN A 92 5.46 25.98 9.22
CA GLN A 92 6.73 26.59 8.85
C GLN A 92 7.48 26.95 10.13
N ASP A 93 8.68 26.42 10.27
CA ASP A 93 9.59 26.71 11.37
C ASP A 93 10.23 28.09 11.17
N LEU A 94 10.82 28.62 12.24
CA LEU A 94 11.54 29.90 12.25
C LEU A 94 12.66 29.95 11.20
N ASP A 95 13.27 28.79 10.92
CA ASP A 95 14.34 28.64 9.92
C ASP A 95 13.83 28.40 8.49
N CYS A 96 12.57 28.74 8.19
CA CYS A 96 11.90 28.50 6.92
C CYS A 96 11.75 27.00 6.53
N GLY A 97 12.09 26.07 7.42
CA GLY A 97 11.84 24.63 7.24
C GLY A 97 10.37 24.26 7.47
N TYR A 98 9.93 23.11 6.98
CA TYR A 98 8.57 22.60 7.25
C TYR A 98 8.61 21.46 8.26
N ILE A 99 7.86 21.58 9.35
CA ILE A 99 7.72 20.55 10.39
C ILE A 99 6.34 19.92 10.31
N ILE A 100 6.31 18.58 10.36
CA ILE A 100 5.08 17.80 10.50
C ILE A 100 4.57 17.91 11.94
N SER A 101 3.57 18.75 12.12
CA SER A 101 3.11 19.21 13.44
C SER A 101 2.32 18.17 14.21
N ARG A 102 1.55 17.31 13.53
CA ARG A 102 0.71 16.29 14.18
C ARG A 102 0.79 14.95 13.47
N LEU A 103 1.03 13.90 14.26
CA LEU A 103 1.07 12.52 13.78
C LEU A 103 -0.26 12.08 13.14
N GLU A 104 -1.39 12.49 13.69
CA GLU A 104 -2.72 12.14 13.19
C GLU A 104 -2.94 12.64 11.75
N ILE A 105 -2.52 13.87 11.48
CA ILE A 105 -2.60 14.47 10.15
C ILE A 105 -1.73 13.67 9.18
N LEU A 106 -0.50 13.38 9.57
CA LEU A 106 0.41 12.56 8.76
C LEU A 106 -0.18 11.18 8.42
N LYS A 107 -0.79 10.50 9.40
CA LYS A 107 -1.44 9.19 9.18
C LYS A 107 -2.52 9.28 8.10
N LEU A 108 -3.32 10.35 8.09
CA LEU A 108 -4.36 10.56 7.08
C LEU A 108 -3.78 10.71 5.66
N TYR A 109 -2.73 11.51 5.49
CA TYR A 109 -2.11 11.68 4.16
C TYR A 109 -1.43 10.41 3.66
N ILE A 110 -0.76 9.66 4.55
CA ILE A 110 -0.17 8.37 4.18
C ILE A 110 -1.27 7.38 3.74
N ALA A 111 -2.37 7.31 4.49
CA ALA A 111 -3.50 6.44 4.13
C ALA A 111 -4.07 6.81 2.75
N LYS A 112 -4.30 8.12 2.49
CA LYS A 112 -4.79 8.62 1.20
C LYS A 112 -3.86 8.26 0.03
N ASP A 113 -2.55 8.47 0.17
CA ASP A 113 -1.56 8.12 -0.88
C ASP A 113 -1.59 6.61 -1.18
N LEU A 114 -1.57 5.78 -0.15
CA LEU A 114 -1.57 4.34 -0.30
C LEU A 114 -2.90 3.81 -0.88
N GLU A 115 -4.04 4.38 -0.48
CA GLU A 115 -5.35 4.07 -1.07
C GLU A 115 -5.41 4.46 -2.55
N ALA A 116 -4.91 5.65 -2.90
CA ALA A 116 -4.83 6.10 -4.29
C ALA A 116 -4.01 5.13 -5.15
N LYS A 117 -2.86 4.66 -4.62
CA LYS A 117 -2.03 3.64 -5.29
C LYS A 117 -2.78 2.32 -5.51
N VAL A 118 -3.53 1.86 -4.52
CA VAL A 118 -4.36 0.63 -4.64
C VAL A 118 -5.44 0.81 -5.71
N LEU A 119 -6.14 1.94 -5.73
CA LEU A 119 -7.18 2.23 -6.73
C LEU A 119 -6.61 2.28 -8.14
N ILE A 120 -5.43 2.88 -8.33
CA ILE A 120 -4.76 2.93 -9.63
C ILE A 120 -4.37 1.52 -10.09
N GLN A 121 -3.86 0.67 -9.21
CA GLN A 121 -3.53 -0.72 -9.53
C GLN A 121 -4.77 -1.54 -9.93
N GLN A 122 -5.89 -1.36 -9.24
CA GLN A 122 -7.17 -2.03 -9.58
C GLN A 122 -7.72 -1.58 -10.95
N LYS A 123 -7.61 -0.30 -11.28
CA LYS A 123 -8.01 0.20 -12.60
C LYS A 123 -7.14 -0.39 -13.71
N LYS A 124 -5.82 -0.43 -13.51
CA LYS A 124 -4.87 -1.00 -14.48
C LYS A 124 -5.13 -2.49 -14.73
N SER A 125 -5.40 -3.28 -13.68
CA SER A 125 -5.70 -4.71 -13.84
C SER A 125 -7.05 -4.97 -14.52
N SER A 126 -8.03 -4.08 -14.32
CA SER A 126 -9.33 -4.16 -15.01
C SER A 126 -9.23 -3.79 -16.50
N GLN A 127 -8.36 -2.83 -16.83
CA GLN A 127 -8.07 -2.46 -18.22
C GLN A 127 -7.27 -3.55 -18.95
N ALA A 128 -6.28 -4.18 -18.30
CA ALA A 128 -5.53 -5.30 -18.86
C ALA A 128 -6.44 -6.51 -19.16
N LYS A 129 -7.33 -6.88 -18.24
CA LYS A 129 -8.33 -7.96 -18.48
C LYS A 129 -9.31 -7.64 -19.60
N SER A 130 -9.62 -6.37 -19.82
CA SER A 130 -10.47 -5.94 -20.93
C SER A 130 -9.74 -5.98 -22.27
N GLN A 131 -8.41 -5.81 -22.27
CA GLN A 131 -7.56 -5.99 -23.45
C GLN A 131 -7.32 -7.49 -23.75
N GLU A 132 -7.13 -8.33 -22.74
CA GLU A 132 -7.01 -9.79 -22.92
C GLU A 132 -8.30 -10.43 -23.46
N LYS A 133 -9.47 -9.95 -23.04
CA LYS A 133 -10.75 -10.36 -23.65
C LYS A 133 -10.92 -9.91 -25.09
N LYS A 134 -10.25 -8.82 -25.51
CA LYS A 134 -10.20 -8.41 -26.91
C LYS A 134 -9.19 -9.23 -27.73
N THR A 135 -8.13 -9.74 -27.11
CA THR A 135 -7.14 -10.58 -27.81
C THR A 135 -7.53 -12.07 -27.88
N MET A 136 -8.46 -12.55 -27.05
CA MET A 136 -9.04 -13.90 -27.20
C MET A 136 -10.19 -13.97 -28.22
N PHE A 137 -10.76 -12.83 -28.61
CA PHE A 137 -11.62 -12.75 -29.78
C PHE A 137 -10.71 -12.39 -30.95
N GLU A 138 -10.00 -13.39 -31.46
CA GLU A 138 -9.36 -13.31 -32.77
C GLU A 138 -10.47 -12.86 -33.73
N GLU A 139 -10.37 -11.62 -34.22
CA GLU A 139 -11.30 -11.08 -35.21
C GLU A 139 -11.12 -11.94 -36.48
N GLU A 140 -11.86 -13.04 -36.58
CA GLU A 140 -12.08 -13.68 -37.89
C GLU A 140 -12.58 -12.55 -38.79
N SER A 141 -11.78 -12.20 -39.79
CA SER A 141 -12.08 -11.11 -40.70
C SER A 141 -13.51 -11.32 -41.20
N TRP A 142 -14.33 -10.26 -41.18
CA TRP A 142 -15.71 -10.31 -41.69
C TRP A 142 -15.77 -10.92 -43.09
N GLU A 143 -14.70 -10.80 -43.88
CA GLU A 143 -14.57 -11.43 -45.19
C GLU A 143 -14.54 -12.96 -45.13
N GLU A 144 -13.86 -13.56 -44.14
CA GLU A 144 -13.80 -15.01 -43.94
C GLU A 144 -15.14 -15.56 -43.46
N VAL A 145 -15.80 -14.84 -42.55
CA VAL A 145 -17.15 -15.17 -42.08
C VAL A 145 -18.14 -15.14 -43.24
N LEU A 146 -18.07 -14.10 -44.09
CA LEU A 146 -18.90 -13.99 -45.29
C LEU A 146 -18.62 -15.10 -46.31
N LYS A 147 -17.36 -15.52 -46.44
CA LYS A 147 -16.97 -16.62 -47.33
C LYS A 147 -17.52 -17.96 -46.83
N LYS A 148 -17.38 -18.26 -45.53
CA LYS A 148 -17.98 -19.44 -44.89
C LYS A 148 -19.51 -19.47 -45.07
N ILE A 149 -20.19 -18.34 -44.89
CA ILE A 149 -21.65 -18.24 -45.09
C ILE A 149 -22.02 -18.50 -46.54
N LYS A 150 -21.28 -17.94 -47.51
CA LYS A 150 -21.53 -18.17 -48.94
C LYS A 150 -21.34 -19.65 -49.32
N ASP A 151 -20.29 -20.30 -48.83
CA ASP A 151 -20.02 -21.73 -49.11
C ASP A 151 -21.12 -22.64 -48.55
N ILE A 152 -21.62 -22.35 -47.34
CA ILE A 152 -22.76 -23.08 -46.75
C ILE A 152 -24.02 -22.84 -47.59
N THR A 153 -24.27 -21.60 -48.00
CA THR A 153 -25.44 -21.25 -48.81
C THR A 153 -25.42 -21.96 -50.18
N GLN A 154 -24.24 -22.08 -50.80
CA GLN A 154 -24.08 -22.82 -52.05
C GLN A 154 -24.29 -24.33 -51.89
N LYS A 155 -23.79 -24.92 -50.80
CA LYS A 155 -24.03 -26.33 -50.47
C LYS A 155 -25.51 -26.65 -50.25
N ILE A 156 -26.27 -25.73 -49.66
CA ILE A 156 -27.72 -25.89 -49.47
C ILE A 156 -28.47 -25.72 -50.79
N LYS A 157 -28.00 -24.85 -51.70
CA LYS A 157 -28.66 -24.55 -52.96
C LYS A 157 -28.51 -25.66 -54.02
N ASN A 158 -27.42 -26.45 -53.96
CA ASN A 158 -27.22 -27.62 -54.81
C ASN A 158 -27.13 -28.90 -53.94
N PRO A 159 -28.27 -29.46 -53.49
CA PRO A 159 -28.26 -30.80 -52.93
C PRO A 159 -27.91 -31.78 -54.05
N HIS A 160 -26.80 -32.51 -53.91
CA HIS A 160 -26.50 -33.61 -54.82
C HIS A 160 -27.67 -34.60 -54.82
N PRO A 161 -28.14 -35.09 -55.99
CA PRO A 161 -29.13 -36.16 -56.04
C PRO A 161 -28.51 -37.39 -55.37
N GLN A 162 -29.22 -37.95 -54.39
CA GLN A 162 -28.92 -39.27 -53.85
C GLN A 162 -29.13 -40.27 -55.00
N GLU A 163 -28.05 -40.79 -55.59
CA GLU A 163 -28.13 -42.01 -56.39
C GLU A 163 -28.06 -43.22 -55.44
N ASN A 164 -29.03 -44.12 -55.65
CA ASN A 164 -29.16 -45.43 -55.02
C ASN A 164 -27.99 -46.36 -55.37
#